data_AF-A0ABD1JX51-F1
#
_entry.id   AF-A0ABD1JX51-F1
#
_cell.length_a   1.000
_cell.length_b   1.000
_cell.length_c   1.000
_cell.angle_alpha   90.00
_cell.angle_beta   90.00
_cell.angle_gamma   90.00
#
_symmetry.space_group_name_H-M   'P 1'
#
loop_
_entity.id
_entity.type
_entity.pdbx_description
1 polymer ?
#
loop_
_entity_poly.entity_id
_entity_poly.type
_entity_poly.pdbx_seq_one_letter_code
_entity_poly.pdbx_strand_id
1 'polypeptide(L)' 'MTDPSIREQIRPPLRMRKPIVEKLRRDRINNSIEELKALLGPQLLNQQPDSKLEKADILEMTVCLLRQHLQQK' A
#
# COMPACT_ATOMS: atom_id res chain seq x y z
N MET A 1 45.23 25.90 5.06
CA MET A 1 45.35 24.45 5.31
C MET A 1 44.08 24.01 6.03
N THR A 2 43.03 23.69 5.28
CA THR A 2 41.75 23.28 5.83
C THR A 2 41.66 21.76 5.77
N ASP A 3 41.54 21.15 6.95
CA ASP A 3 41.48 19.72 7.17
C ASP A 3 40.30 19.07 6.38
N PRO A 4 40.55 17.99 5.62
CA PRO A 4 39.53 17.35 4.78
C PRO A 4 38.47 16.55 5.57
N SER A 5 38.59 16.38 6.89
CA SER A 5 37.64 15.63 7.73
C SER A 5 36.32 16.37 7.99
N ILE A 6 36.30 17.71 7.91
CA ILE A 6 35.10 18.51 8.23
C ILE A 6 34.03 18.48 7.12
N ARG A 7 34.39 18.09 5.88
CA ARG A 7 33.45 18.10 4.75
C ARG A 7 32.46 16.92 4.72
N GLU A 8 32.68 15.87 5.51
CA GLU A 8 31.84 14.66 5.46
C GLU A 8 30.61 14.74 6.38
N GLN A 9 30.53 15.72 7.28
CA GLN A 9 29.43 15.84 8.25
C GLN A 9 28.19 16.58 7.73
N ILE A 10 28.21 17.13 6.50
CA ILE A 10 27.08 17.86 5.89
C ILE A 10 26.44 17.02 4.76
N ARG A 11 26.32 15.71 4.94
CA ARG A 11 25.31 14.92 4.20
C ARG A 11 24.42 14.20 5.20
N PRO A 12 23.11 14.52 5.27
CA PRO A 12 22.20 13.65 5.98
C PRO A 12 22.33 12.25 5.35
N PRO A 13 22.47 11.18 6.14
CA PRO A 13 22.66 9.85 5.59
C PRO A 13 21.52 9.55 4.62
N LEU A 14 21.83 8.90 3.49
CA LEU A 14 20.86 8.50 2.46
C LEU A 14 19.64 7.74 3.02
N ARG A 15 19.74 7.28 4.29
CA ARG A 15 18.69 6.70 5.13
C ARG A 15 17.60 7.68 5.60
N MET A 16 17.76 9.00 5.47
CA MET A 16 16.76 10.00 5.91
C MET A 16 15.84 10.53 4.79
N ARG A 17 16.19 10.33 3.50
CA ARG A 17 15.33 10.69 2.35
C ARG A 17 14.45 9.54 1.85
N LYS A 18 14.96 8.31 1.96
CA LYS A 18 14.22 7.06 1.71
C LYS A 18 12.98 6.80 2.60
N PRO A 19 12.90 7.22 3.88
CA PRO A 19 11.77 6.89 4.74
C PRO A 19 10.51 7.68 4.39
N ILE A 20 10.63 8.88 3.79
CA ILE A 20 9.48 9.66 3.35
C ILE A 20 8.85 9.03 2.11
N VAL A 21 9.67 8.67 1.10
CA VAL A 21 9.18 8.00 -0.11
C VAL A 21 8.52 6.67 0.22
N GLU A 22 9.14 5.88 1.10
CA GLU A 22 8.57 4.61 1.55
C GLU A 22 7.31 4.79 2.42
N LYS A 23 7.22 5.89 3.19
CA LYS A 23 5.98 6.27 3.88
C LYS A 23 4.87 6.58 2.88
N LEU A 24 5.12 7.48 1.92
CA LEU A 24 4.15 7.82 0.87
C LEU A 24 3.72 6.60 0.05
N ARG A 25 4.65 5.68 -0.24
CA ARG A 25 4.34 4.42 -0.93
C ARG A 25 3.41 3.55 -0.10
N ARG A 26 3.69 3.39 1.20
CA ARG A 26 2.83 2.63 2.13
C ARG A 26 1.47 3.27 2.29
N ASP A 27 1.41 4.59 2.43
CA ASP A 27 0.16 5.34 2.55
C ASP A 27 -0.68 5.17 1.29
N ARG A 28 -0.07 5.28 0.10
CA ARG A 28 -0.76 5.02 -1.18
C ARG A 28 -1.31 3.60 -1.25
N ILE A 29 -0.51 2.59 -0.88
CA ILE A 29 -0.97 1.19 -0.88
C ILE A 29 -2.15 0.99 0.09
N ASN A 30 -2.05 1.54 1.30
CA ASN A 30 -3.13 1.44 2.28
C ASN A 30 -4.41 2.13 1.82
N ASN A 31 -4.29 3.33 1.23
CA ASN A 31 -5.43 4.05 0.67
C ASN A 31 -6.09 3.23 -0.45
N SER A 32 -5.31 2.67 -1.37
CA SER A 32 -5.86 1.81 -2.41
C SER A 32 -6.56 0.57 -1.86
N ILE A 33 -6.06 -0.05 -0.78
CA ILE A 33 -6.72 -1.19 -0.14
C ILE A 33 -8.04 -0.77 0.53
N GLU A 34 -8.10 0.39 1.18
CA GLU A 34 -9.35 0.92 1.76
C GLU A 34 -10.37 1.30 0.67
N GLU A 35 -9.91 1.88 -0.44
CA GLU A 35 -10.78 2.12 -1.60
C GLU A 35 -11.33 0.82 -2.18
N LEU A 36 -10.49 -0.21 -2.35
CA LEU A 36 -10.94 -1.54 -2.76
C LEU A 36 -11.98 -2.10 -1.79
N LYS A 37 -11.75 -1.99 -0.48
CA LYS A 37 -12.72 -2.42 0.54
C LYS A 37 -14.07 -1.71 0.38
N ALA A 38 -14.07 -0.40 0.13
CA ALA A 38 -15.29 0.38 -0.07
C ALA A 38 -16.04 -0.05 -1.34
N LEU A 39 -15.32 -0.26 -2.45
CA LEU A 39 -15.90 -0.73 -3.72
C LEU A 39 -16.49 -2.14 -3.60
N LEU A 40 -15.79 -3.02 -2.87
CA LEU A 40 -16.20 -4.40 -2.66
C LEU A 40 -17.23 -4.59 -1.55
N GLY A 41 -17.46 -3.56 -0.73
CA GLY A 41 -18.27 -3.60 0.49
C GLY A 41 -19.58 -4.38 0.34
N PRO A 42 -20.41 -4.11 -0.69
CA PRO A 42 -21.65 -4.85 -0.90
C PRO A 42 -21.47 -6.34 -1.18
N GLN A 43 -20.45 -6.75 -1.95
CA GLN A 43 -20.19 -8.16 -2.24
C GLN A 43 -19.59 -8.88 -1.03
N LEU A 44 -18.65 -8.23 -0.33
CA LEU A 44 -18.00 -8.79 0.85
C LEU A 44 -18.96 -8.92 2.04
N LEU A 45 -19.86 -7.94 2.27
CA LEU A 45 -20.85 -8.00 3.34
C LEU A 45 -21.90 -9.09 3.08
N ASN A 46 -22.26 -9.34 1.81
CA ASN A 46 -23.17 -10.43 1.45
C ASN A 46 -22.53 -11.81 1.59
N GLN A 47 -21.21 -11.94 1.39
CA GLN A 47 -20.50 -13.20 1.56
C GLN A 47 -20.08 -13.48 3.00
N GLN A 48 -19.72 -12.44 3.76
CA GLN A 48 -19.24 -12.53 5.14
C GLN A 48 -19.70 -11.32 5.98
N PRO A 49 -20.97 -11.31 6.44
CA PRO A 49 -21.54 -10.16 7.16
C PRO A 49 -20.93 -9.91 8.55
N ASP A 50 -20.39 -10.96 9.20
CA ASP A 50 -19.83 -10.89 10.56
C ASP A 50 -18.30 -11.03 10.63
N SER A 51 -17.62 -11.14 9.48
CA SER A 51 -16.17 -11.36 9.48
C SER A 51 -15.40 -10.06 9.42
N LYS A 52 -14.37 -9.93 10.27
CA LYS A 52 -13.43 -8.82 10.23
C LYS A 52 -12.64 -8.91 8.93
N LEU A 53 -12.97 -8.07 7.96
CA LEU A 53 -12.31 -8.07 6.65
C LEU A 53 -10.81 -7.77 6.79
N GLU A 54 -9.99 -8.78 6.57
CA GLU A 54 -8.54 -8.64 6.58
C GLU A 54 -8.07 -8.09 5.22
N LYS A 55 -6.87 -7.49 5.21
CA LYS A 55 -6.28 -6.98 3.97
C LYS A 55 -6.06 -8.09 2.93
N ALA A 56 -5.81 -9.32 3.38
CA ALA A 56 -5.68 -10.48 2.51
C ALA A 56 -6.99 -10.79 1.79
N ASP A 57 -8.12 -10.83 2.51
CA ASP A 57 -9.44 -11.11 1.93
C ASP A 57 -9.83 -10.08 0.87
N ILE A 58 -9.57 -8.79 1.15
CA ILE A 58 -9.85 -7.69 0.22
C ILE A 58 -9.09 -7.89 -1.09
N LEU A 59 -7.81 -8.25 -1.01
CA LEU A 59 -6.96 -8.48 -2.18
C LEU A 59 -7.40 -9.73 -2.95
N GLU A 60 -7.69 -10.84 -2.26
CA GLU A 60 -8.14 -12.09 -2.90
C GLU A 60 -9.48 -11.90 -3.62
N MET A 61 -10.44 -11.25 -2.97
CA MET A 61 -11.74 -10.94 -3.58
C MET A 61 -11.59 -10.06 -4.82
N THR A 62 -10.74 -9.01 -4.74
CA THR A 62 -10.46 -8.15 -5.88
C THR A 62 -9.92 -8.96 -7.06
N VAL A 63 -8.96 -9.86 -6.83
CA VAL A 63 -8.39 -10.70 -7.89
C VAL A 63 -9.44 -11.62 -8.50
N CYS A 64 -10.31 -12.22 -7.68
CA CYS A 64 -11.39 -13.08 -8.15
C CYS A 64 -12.34 -12.32 -9.10
N LEU A 65 -12.80 -11.13 -8.69
CA LEU A 65 -13.69 -10.30 -9.51
C LEU A 65 -13.03 -9.81 -10.80
N LEU A 66 -11.75 -9.46 -10.76
CA LEU A 66 -11.00 -9.06 -11.95
C LEU A 66 -10.84 -10.23 -12.93
N ARG A 67 -10.57 -11.44 -12.44
CA ARG A 67 -10.51 -12.64 -13.30
C ARG A 67 -11.85 -12.91 -13.96
N GLN A 68 -12.95 -12.85 -13.19
CA GLN A 68 -14.29 -13.00 -13.75
C GLN A 68 -14.55 -11.95 -14.84
N HIS A 69 -14.30 -10.67 -14.57
CA HIS A 69 -14.49 -9.59 -15.55
C HIS A 69 -13.64 -9.76 -16.82
N LEU A 70 -12.39 -10.21 -16.69
CA LEU A 70 -11.49 -10.40 -17.83
C LEU A 70 -11.79 -11.67 -18.62
N GLN A 71 -12.43 -12.68 -18.02
CA GLN A 71 -12.87 -13.91 -18.70
C GLN A 71 -14.22 -13.76 -19.40
N GLN A 72 -15.01 -12.72 -19.09
CA GLN A 72 -16.26 -12.42 -19.78
C GLN A 72 -16.09 -11.53 -21.03
N LYS A 73 -14.85 -11.18 -21.38
CA LYS A 73 -14.47 -10.49 -22.62
C LYS A 73 -13.79 -11.45 -23.57
#